data_AF-A0A9D7JE09-F1
#
_entry.id   AF-A0A9D7JE09-F1
#
_cell.length_a   1.000
_cell.length_b   1.000
_cell.length_c   1.000
_cell.angle_alpha   90.00
_cell.angle_beta   90.00
_cell.angle_gamma   90.00
#
_symmetry.space_group_name_H-M   'P 1'
#
loop_
_entity.id
_entity.type
_entity.pdbx_description
1 polymer ?
#
loop_
_entity_poly.entity_id
_entity_poly.type
_entity_poly.pdbx_seq_one_letter_code
_entity_poly.pdbx_strand_id
1 'polypeptide(L)'
;MTHTHCGMDFGTSNSTIAVAAGNRPPELLPLEDGRPTIPSAIFFSFEDDRTYFGRQAISEYVGGGDGRLLRSIKSVLGTALFTDATRVKRQSLAFADILGTFLGELKRRAEAAHGEPLTDIVCGRPVQFVDDDARADAEAQRQLEGAVRALGYRHVEFQFEPIAAALDYEQQVAGEELALVADIGGGTSDFTVIRLSPERACAADRRPDLLSTAGVHVRGTDFHRLLPLGTVTPLLGYGTETADGKRPLPSAPYYDFATWHRINRLYNQKTLGELHSTLREARFPDLVARLVALVEERQGHRLAGRVEEAKIALSEAPRTEFRFSMRDVMLATPIGMEDLDAALAGPLAAIAATIAATLSAAGISAGRIDTLILTGGSTRVPAVGNLLRRLLPEARVVETDAFGSVGLGLALEAARRFG
;
A
#
# COMPACT_ATOMS: atom_id res chain seq x y z
N MET A 1 -9.59 25.24 -27.74
CA MET A 1 -8.86 24.84 -26.52
C MET A 1 -8.97 23.34 -26.47
N THR A 2 -7.85 22.61 -26.50
CA THR A 2 -7.86 21.17 -26.25
C THR A 2 -8.33 20.96 -24.82
N HIS A 3 -9.48 20.30 -24.64
CA HIS A 3 -9.95 19.94 -23.31
C HIS A 3 -8.99 18.90 -22.74
N THR A 4 -8.48 19.16 -21.53
CA THR A 4 -7.67 18.20 -20.78
C THR A 4 -8.61 17.40 -19.88
N HIS A 5 -8.46 16.08 -19.92
CA HIS A 5 -9.24 15.16 -19.10
C HIS A 5 -8.33 14.55 -18.04
N CYS A 6 -8.77 14.44 -16.79
CA CYS A 6 -7.95 13.87 -15.72
C CYS A 6 -8.51 12.56 -15.15
N GLY A 7 -7.59 11.70 -14.75
CA GLY A 7 -7.85 10.49 -14.01
C GLY A 7 -7.23 10.58 -12.62
N MET A 8 -7.93 10.14 -11.58
CA MET A 8 -7.41 10.12 -10.21
C MET A 8 -7.47 8.71 -9.63
N ASP A 9 -6.31 8.16 -9.33
CA ASP A 9 -6.18 7.00 -8.46
C ASP A 9 -6.02 7.49 -7.02
N PHE A 10 -7.10 7.40 -6.24
CA PHE A 10 -7.04 7.64 -4.80
C PHE A 10 -6.82 6.31 -4.08
N GLY A 11 -5.56 5.92 -3.92
CA GLY A 11 -5.18 4.67 -3.26
C GLY A 11 -5.08 4.80 -1.74
N THR A 12 -5.15 3.66 -1.04
CA THR A 12 -5.03 3.59 0.43
C THR A 12 -3.66 4.07 0.93
N SER A 13 -2.59 3.81 0.16
CA SER A 13 -1.22 4.17 0.53
C SER A 13 -0.66 5.35 -0.23
N ASN A 14 -0.90 5.42 -1.53
CA ASN A 14 -0.45 6.51 -2.41
C ASN A 14 -1.61 6.90 -3.33
N SER A 15 -1.59 8.15 -3.79
CA SER A 15 -2.51 8.67 -4.79
C SER A 15 -1.74 9.23 -5.99
N THR A 16 -2.38 9.21 -7.16
CA THR A 16 -1.87 9.83 -8.39
C THR A 16 -2.97 10.58 -9.13
N ILE A 17 -2.57 11.56 -9.94
CA ILE A 17 -3.44 12.21 -10.91
C ILE A 17 -2.70 12.20 -12.25
N ALA A 18 -3.37 11.72 -13.29
CA ALA A 18 -2.89 11.79 -14.65
C ALA A 18 -3.80 12.67 -15.50
N VAL A 19 -3.25 13.19 -16.60
CA VAL A 19 -3.97 13.97 -17.60
C VAL A 19 -3.78 13.37 -18.98
N ALA A 20 -4.82 13.48 -19.80
CA ALA A 20 -4.79 13.16 -21.22
C ALA A 20 -5.33 14.38 -21.99
N ALA A 21 -4.57 14.84 -22.99
CA ALA A 21 -4.89 16.03 -23.77
C ALA A 21 -4.71 15.76 -25.28
N GLY A 22 -5.82 15.67 -26.01
CA GLY A 22 -5.81 15.41 -27.46
C GLY A 22 -5.10 14.11 -27.83
N ASN A 23 -4.21 14.14 -28.84
CA ASN A 23 -3.46 12.97 -29.32
C ASN A 23 -2.15 12.71 -28.55
N ARG A 24 -1.94 13.32 -27.37
CA ARG A 24 -0.76 13.05 -26.56
C ARG A 24 -0.97 11.82 -25.68
N PRO A 25 0.07 11.01 -25.42
CA PRO A 25 -0.03 9.95 -24.43
C PRO A 25 -0.41 10.54 -23.06
N PRO A 26 -1.16 9.78 -22.24
CA PRO A 26 -1.48 10.21 -20.88
C PRO A 26 -0.19 10.41 -20.07
N GLU A 27 -0.20 11.40 -19.17
CA GLU A 27 0.95 11.76 -18.34
C GLU A 27 0.53 11.88 -16.88
N LEU A 28 1.35 11.34 -15.97
CA LEU A 28 1.18 11.53 -14.53
C LEU A 28 1.73 12.90 -14.11
N LEU A 29 0.93 13.66 -13.37
CA LEU A 29 1.34 14.97 -12.89
C LEU A 29 2.28 14.84 -11.67
N PRO A 30 3.33 15.66 -11.57
CA PRO A 30 4.22 15.67 -10.41
C PRO A 30 3.53 16.28 -9.18
N LEU A 31 2.98 15.44 -8.30
CA LEU A 31 2.22 15.84 -7.12
C LEU A 31 3.09 16.17 -5.89
N GLU A 32 4.34 15.72 -5.82
CA GLU A 32 5.19 16.01 -4.66
C GLU A 32 6.68 15.89 -4.99
N ASP A 33 7.44 16.99 -4.84
CA ASP A 33 8.90 17.04 -5.06
C ASP A 33 9.33 16.44 -6.41
N GLY A 34 8.57 16.74 -7.47
CA GLY A 34 8.81 16.21 -8.83
C GLY A 34 8.39 14.75 -9.02
N ARG A 35 7.80 14.09 -8.01
CA ARG A 35 7.32 12.70 -8.09
C ARG A 35 5.84 12.66 -8.49
N PRO A 36 5.43 11.68 -9.31
CA PRO A 36 4.04 11.53 -9.75
C PRO A 36 3.08 11.01 -8.68
N THR A 37 3.62 10.51 -7.57
CA THR A 37 2.87 9.91 -6.47
C THR A 37 2.94 10.77 -5.23
N ILE A 38 1.87 10.78 -4.45
CA ILE A 38 1.84 11.38 -3.11
C ILE A 38 1.27 10.36 -2.12
N PRO A 39 1.91 10.11 -0.97
CA PRO A 39 1.33 9.24 0.06
C PRO A 39 -0.03 9.76 0.54
N SER A 40 -0.99 8.85 0.75
CA SER A 40 -2.32 9.15 1.26
C SER A 40 -2.27 9.38 2.78
N ALA A 41 -1.59 10.46 3.18
CA ALA A 41 -1.27 10.82 4.55
C ALA A 41 -1.49 12.32 4.80
N ILE A 42 -2.00 12.64 5.99
CA ILE A 42 -2.22 13.99 6.49
C ILE A 42 -1.71 14.08 7.93
N PHE A 43 -0.94 15.11 8.24
CA PHE A 43 -0.40 15.36 9.57
C PHE A 43 -0.84 16.73 10.06
N PHE A 44 -1.58 16.77 11.16
CA PHE A 44 -1.95 17.99 11.83
C PHE A 44 -0.91 18.30 12.89
N SER A 45 -0.05 19.27 12.62
CA SER A 45 1.01 19.70 13.54
C SER A 45 0.41 20.52 14.67
N PHE A 46 0.83 20.20 15.89
CA PHE A 46 0.43 20.91 17.09
C PHE A 46 1.39 22.04 17.47
N GLU A 47 2.56 22.10 16.84
CA GLU A 47 3.57 23.10 17.13
C GLU A 47 3.28 24.43 16.42
N ASP A 48 2.86 24.35 15.15
CA ASP A 48 2.66 25.51 14.27
C ASP A 48 1.23 25.65 13.73
N ASP A 49 0.30 24.77 14.17
CA ASP A 49 -1.09 24.74 13.71
C ASP A 49 -1.26 24.56 12.19
N ARG A 50 -0.26 23.94 11.52
CA ARG A 50 -0.31 23.64 10.09
C ARG A 50 -0.71 22.20 9.80
N THR A 51 -1.28 22.02 8.62
CA THR A 51 -1.59 20.71 8.04
C THR A 51 -0.56 20.38 6.97
N TYR A 52 0.11 19.25 7.14
CA TYR A 52 1.07 18.70 6.20
C TYR A 52 0.45 17.51 5.47
N PHE A 53 0.89 17.27 4.23
CA PHE A 53 0.36 16.21 3.36
C PHE A 53 1.49 15.34 2.81
N GLY A 54 1.17 14.13 2.38
CA GLY A 54 2.10 13.30 1.61
C GLY A 54 3.35 12.87 2.38
N ARG A 55 4.50 12.91 1.71
CA ARG A 55 5.80 12.58 2.33
C ARG A 55 6.16 13.57 3.41
N GLN A 56 5.78 14.84 3.27
CA GLN A 56 6.03 15.84 4.31
C GLN A 56 5.27 15.49 5.59
N ALA A 57 4.00 15.10 5.49
CA ALA A 57 3.22 14.63 6.65
C ALA A 57 3.89 13.46 7.38
N ILE A 58 4.41 12.50 6.60
CA ILE A 58 5.15 11.36 7.14
C ILE A 58 6.46 11.82 7.79
N SER A 59 7.20 12.73 7.14
CA SER A 59 8.47 13.25 7.63
C SER A 59 8.33 13.98 8.96
N GLU A 60 7.34 14.86 9.10
CA GLU A 60 7.07 15.58 10.36
C GLU A 60 6.78 14.60 11.51
N TYR A 61 5.89 13.64 11.26
CA TYR A 61 5.57 12.62 12.25
C TYR A 61 6.77 11.73 12.63
N VAL A 62 7.56 11.33 11.65
CA VAL A 62 8.76 10.49 11.86
C VAL A 62 9.89 11.29 12.52
N GLY A 63 9.96 12.60 12.28
CA GLY A 63 10.86 13.55 12.94
C GLY A 63 10.52 13.79 14.41
N GLY A 64 9.38 13.27 14.88
CA GLY A 64 8.92 13.39 16.26
C GLY A 64 8.13 14.66 16.55
N GLY A 65 7.64 15.35 15.52
CA GLY A 65 6.79 16.53 15.69
C GLY A 65 5.53 16.21 16.48
N ASP A 66 5.15 17.10 17.39
CA ASP A 66 3.91 16.95 18.14
C ASP A 66 2.70 17.16 17.20
N GLY A 67 1.79 16.20 17.14
CA GLY A 67 0.69 16.25 16.19
C GLY A 67 -0.08 14.95 15.99
N ARG A 68 -1.05 15.00 15.07
CA ARG A 68 -1.89 13.86 14.70
C ARG A 68 -1.64 13.46 13.25
N LEU A 69 -1.03 12.30 13.04
CA LEU A 69 -0.93 11.67 11.72
C LEU A 69 -2.17 10.80 11.46
N LEU A 70 -2.80 10.98 10.30
CA LEU A 70 -3.78 10.07 9.74
C LEU A 70 -3.24 9.51 8.41
N ARG A 71 -3.45 8.21 8.21
CA ARG A 71 -3.09 7.45 7.01
C ARG A 71 -4.28 6.57 6.62
N SER A 72 -4.26 6.07 5.38
CA SER A 72 -5.29 5.16 4.89
C SER A 72 -6.69 5.78 4.93
N ILE A 73 -6.80 7.08 4.63
CA ILE A 73 -8.06 7.82 4.72
C ILE A 73 -9.16 7.17 3.84
N LYS A 74 -8.78 6.53 2.73
CA LYS A 74 -9.70 5.76 1.87
C LYS A 74 -10.49 4.69 2.64
N SER A 75 -9.91 4.06 3.64
CA SER A 75 -10.55 2.94 4.36
C SER A 75 -11.71 3.37 5.27
N VAL A 76 -11.96 4.68 5.43
CA VAL A 76 -13.13 5.16 6.19
C VAL A 76 -14.40 5.14 5.33
N LEU A 77 -14.28 5.13 4.01
CA LEU A 77 -15.42 5.12 3.08
C LEU A 77 -16.29 3.89 3.30
N GLY A 78 -17.61 4.08 3.35
CA GLY A 78 -18.59 3.01 3.57
C GLY A 78 -18.65 2.47 5.00
N THR A 79 -17.84 3.00 5.92
CA THR A 79 -17.83 2.58 7.33
C THR A 79 -18.54 3.61 8.21
N ALA A 80 -18.96 3.20 9.42
CA ALA A 80 -19.52 4.12 10.42
C ALA A 80 -18.55 5.25 10.81
N LEU A 81 -17.24 5.03 10.65
CA LEU A 81 -16.22 6.04 10.92
C LEU A 81 -16.31 7.23 9.99
N PHE A 82 -16.90 7.10 8.79
CA PHE A 82 -17.01 8.24 7.87
C PHE A 82 -17.78 9.42 8.47
N THR A 83 -18.83 9.13 9.23
CA THR A 83 -19.66 10.12 9.92
C THR A 83 -19.11 10.52 11.29
N ASP A 84 -18.12 9.81 11.80
CA ASP A 84 -17.47 10.14 13.06
C ASP A 84 -16.49 11.31 12.89
N ALA A 85 -16.04 11.82 14.04
CA ALA A 85 -15.02 12.85 14.10
C ALA A 85 -13.83 12.42 14.95
N THR A 86 -12.65 12.80 14.53
CA THR A 86 -11.42 12.65 15.31
C THR A 86 -11.09 13.97 15.98
N ARG A 87 -10.64 13.90 17.25
CA ARG A 87 -10.16 15.07 17.96
C ARG A 87 -8.74 15.41 17.50
N VAL A 88 -8.55 16.65 17.09
CA VAL A 88 -7.26 17.25 16.72
C VAL A 88 -7.11 18.53 17.57
N LYS A 89 -6.22 18.51 18.56
CA LYS A 89 -6.17 19.51 19.65
C LYS A 89 -7.53 19.72 20.33
N ARG A 90 -8.12 20.91 20.13
CA ARG A 90 -9.40 21.37 20.71
C ARG A 90 -10.55 21.25 19.70
N GLN A 91 -10.25 20.85 18.46
CA GLN A 91 -11.22 20.72 17.39
C GLN A 91 -11.62 19.26 17.19
N SER A 92 -12.87 19.05 16.81
CA SER A 92 -13.41 17.77 16.38
C SER A 92 -13.57 17.84 14.86
N LEU A 93 -12.76 17.09 14.12
CA LEU A 93 -12.76 17.11 12.65
C LEU A 93 -13.46 15.85 12.14
N ALA A 94 -14.48 16.01 11.30
CA ALA A 94 -15.16 14.88 10.67
C ALA A 94 -14.24 14.20 9.65
N PHE A 95 -14.31 12.87 9.53
CA PHE A 95 -13.50 12.16 8.55
C PHE A 95 -13.83 12.57 7.10
N ALA A 96 -15.09 12.92 6.83
CA ALA A 96 -15.51 13.50 5.55
C ALA A 96 -14.74 14.79 5.21
N ASP A 97 -14.57 15.70 6.18
CA ASP A 97 -13.85 16.97 5.98
C ASP A 97 -12.35 16.73 5.75
N ILE A 98 -11.78 15.75 6.47
CA ILE A 98 -10.38 15.35 6.34
C ILE A 98 -10.12 14.78 4.94
N LEU A 99 -11.03 13.93 4.45
CA LEU A 99 -10.97 13.37 3.10
C LEU A 99 -11.09 14.50 2.06
N GLY A 100 -12.05 15.41 2.21
CA GLY A 100 -12.19 16.57 1.33
C GLY A 100 -10.96 17.47 1.32
N THR A 101 -10.34 17.69 2.49
CA THR A 101 -9.10 18.47 2.63
C THR A 101 -7.94 17.81 1.86
N PHE A 102 -7.80 16.49 1.97
CA PHE A 102 -6.76 15.75 1.24
C PHE A 102 -7.00 15.78 -0.27
N LEU A 103 -8.22 15.52 -0.74
CA LEU A 103 -8.55 15.57 -2.17
C LEU A 103 -8.41 16.98 -2.75
N GLY A 104 -8.75 18.02 -1.98
CA GLY A 104 -8.56 19.41 -2.36
C GLY A 104 -7.09 19.76 -2.55
N GLU A 105 -6.21 19.25 -1.68
CA GLU A 105 -4.77 19.39 -1.84
C GLU A 105 -4.26 18.66 -3.10
N LEU A 106 -4.76 17.44 -3.40
CA LEU A 106 -4.43 16.74 -4.64
C LEU A 106 -4.78 17.58 -5.87
N LYS A 107 -6.02 18.10 -5.92
CA LYS A 107 -6.49 18.96 -7.02
C LYS A 107 -5.60 20.21 -7.16
N ARG A 108 -5.33 20.91 -6.07
CA ARG A 108 -4.50 22.12 -6.06
C ARG A 108 -3.10 21.86 -6.62
N ARG A 109 -2.45 20.76 -6.20
CA ARG A 109 -1.12 20.37 -6.71
C ARG A 109 -1.16 19.97 -8.18
N ALA A 110 -2.19 19.22 -8.58
CA ALA A 110 -2.38 18.82 -9.97
C ALA A 110 -2.59 20.03 -10.89
N GLU A 111 -3.45 20.98 -10.51
CA GLU A 111 -3.68 22.21 -11.28
C GLU A 111 -2.43 23.10 -11.33
N ALA A 112 -1.66 23.18 -10.24
CA ALA A 112 -0.39 23.90 -10.24
C ALA A 112 0.66 23.27 -11.16
N ALA A 113 0.71 21.93 -11.22
CA ALA A 113 1.62 21.20 -12.11
C ALA A 113 1.17 21.25 -13.57
N HIS A 114 -0.14 21.20 -13.83
CA HIS A 114 -0.71 21.24 -15.16
C HIS A 114 -0.74 22.64 -15.78
N GLY A 115 -0.96 23.67 -14.94
CA GLY A 115 -1.06 25.08 -15.35
C GLY A 115 -2.48 25.55 -15.70
N GLU A 116 -3.46 24.64 -15.76
CA GLU A 116 -4.85 24.95 -16.07
C GLU A 116 -5.82 24.27 -15.07
N PRO A 117 -7.05 24.80 -14.88
CA PRO A 117 -8.05 24.17 -14.03
C PRO A 117 -8.50 22.80 -14.55
N LEU A 118 -8.59 21.82 -13.67
CA LEU A 118 -9.10 20.49 -13.99
C LEU A 118 -10.60 20.44 -13.74
N THR A 119 -11.41 20.34 -14.80
CA THR A 119 -12.87 20.43 -14.67
C THR A 119 -13.60 19.10 -14.72
N ASP A 120 -12.96 18.04 -15.23
CA ASP A 120 -13.59 16.77 -15.55
C ASP A 120 -12.68 15.63 -15.09
N ILE A 121 -13.22 14.67 -14.32
CA ILE A 121 -12.44 13.65 -13.64
C ILE A 121 -13.08 12.26 -13.72
N VAL A 122 -12.25 11.25 -14.00
CA VAL A 122 -12.59 9.84 -13.75
C VAL A 122 -11.84 9.36 -12.51
N CYS A 123 -12.57 8.93 -11.50
CA CYS A 123 -12.03 8.41 -10.26
C CYS A 123 -11.89 6.88 -10.33
N GLY A 124 -10.74 6.36 -9.88
CA GLY A 124 -10.57 4.93 -9.64
C GLY A 124 -11.42 4.46 -8.46
N ARG A 125 -12.03 3.28 -8.60
CA ARG A 125 -12.62 2.54 -7.48
C ARG A 125 -12.13 1.08 -7.46
N PRO A 126 -11.98 0.47 -6.28
CA PRO A 126 -11.81 -0.98 -6.20
C PRO A 126 -13.07 -1.69 -6.73
N VAL A 127 -12.96 -3.00 -6.99
CA VAL A 127 -14.15 -3.79 -7.36
C VAL A 127 -15.19 -3.73 -6.25
N GLN A 128 -14.76 -3.79 -4.98
CA GLN A 128 -15.56 -3.53 -3.79
C GLN A 128 -14.77 -2.63 -2.84
N PHE A 129 -15.37 -1.52 -2.39
CA PHE A 129 -14.86 -0.69 -1.30
C PHE A 129 -15.05 -1.37 0.06
N VAL A 130 -16.17 -2.07 0.21
CA VAL A 130 -16.53 -2.84 1.41
C VAL A 130 -16.95 -4.24 0.96
N ASP A 131 -16.24 -5.25 1.44
CA ASP A 131 -16.52 -6.65 1.12
C ASP A 131 -17.88 -7.08 1.68
N ASP A 132 -18.59 -7.94 0.94
CA ASP A 132 -19.85 -8.57 1.34
C ASP A 132 -21.02 -7.65 1.78
N ASP A 133 -20.93 -6.33 1.55
CA ASP A 133 -22.01 -5.37 1.80
C ASP A 133 -22.19 -4.39 0.62
N ALA A 134 -23.13 -4.74 -0.27
CA ALA A 134 -23.45 -3.93 -1.45
C ALA A 134 -24.01 -2.54 -1.11
N ARG A 135 -24.63 -2.36 0.07
CA ARG A 135 -25.15 -1.04 0.49
C ARG A 135 -24.02 -0.15 0.95
N ALA A 136 -23.11 -0.69 1.76
CA ALA A 136 -21.92 0.00 2.22
C ALA A 136 -20.96 0.32 1.06
N ASP A 137 -20.80 -0.59 0.09
CA ASP A 137 -20.01 -0.34 -1.12
C ASP A 137 -20.56 0.84 -1.94
N ALA A 138 -21.88 0.83 -2.20
CA ALA A 138 -22.52 1.92 -2.93
C ALA A 138 -22.45 3.24 -2.15
N GLU A 139 -22.51 3.19 -0.83
CA GLU A 139 -22.33 4.36 0.04
C GLU A 139 -20.89 4.89 0.00
N ALA A 140 -19.88 4.02 0.03
CA ALA A 140 -18.48 4.40 -0.12
C ALA A 140 -18.22 5.16 -1.42
N GLN A 141 -18.77 4.68 -2.54
CA GLN A 141 -18.67 5.40 -3.82
C GLN A 141 -19.39 6.76 -3.76
N ARG A 142 -20.61 6.83 -3.20
CA ARG A 142 -21.35 8.10 -3.04
C ARG A 142 -20.59 9.12 -2.20
N GLN A 143 -19.96 8.68 -1.11
CA GLN A 143 -19.16 9.52 -0.23
C GLN A 143 -17.94 10.11 -0.95
N LEU A 144 -17.21 9.27 -1.71
CA LEU A 144 -16.09 9.74 -2.52
C LEU A 144 -16.55 10.68 -3.64
N GLU A 145 -17.65 10.36 -4.33
CA GLU A 145 -18.24 11.23 -5.36
C GLU A 145 -18.64 12.59 -4.80
N GLY A 146 -19.32 12.61 -3.65
CA GLY A 146 -19.74 13.84 -2.98
C GLY A 146 -18.55 14.72 -2.61
N ALA A 147 -17.47 14.12 -2.08
CA ALA A 147 -16.26 14.84 -1.74
C ALA A 147 -15.56 15.40 -2.99
N VAL A 148 -15.47 14.64 -4.08
CA VAL A 148 -14.87 15.11 -5.34
C VAL A 148 -15.73 16.23 -5.96
N ARG A 149 -17.05 16.08 -6.04
CA ARG A 149 -17.95 17.11 -6.57
C ARG A 149 -17.87 18.41 -5.78
N ALA A 150 -17.70 18.34 -4.46
CA ALA A 150 -17.52 19.52 -3.61
C ALA A 150 -16.27 20.35 -3.96
N LEU A 151 -15.29 19.77 -4.66
CA LEU A 151 -14.08 20.46 -5.15
C LEU A 151 -14.29 21.22 -6.47
N GLY A 152 -15.50 21.22 -7.03
CA GLY A 152 -15.84 21.99 -8.23
C GLY A 152 -15.60 21.27 -9.57
N TYR A 153 -15.42 19.94 -9.57
CA TYR A 153 -15.44 19.16 -10.82
C TYR A 153 -16.86 19.16 -11.40
N ARG A 154 -16.98 19.42 -12.70
CA ARG A 154 -18.26 19.46 -13.44
C ARG A 154 -18.77 18.04 -13.71
N HIS A 155 -17.91 17.22 -14.28
CA HIS A 155 -18.20 15.81 -14.57
C HIS A 155 -17.32 14.93 -13.69
N VAL A 156 -17.96 14.00 -12.98
CA VAL A 156 -17.31 13.02 -12.10
C VAL A 156 -17.86 11.67 -12.48
N GLU A 157 -16.96 10.80 -12.92
CA GLU A 157 -17.25 9.44 -13.37
C GLU A 157 -16.35 8.46 -12.62
N PHE A 158 -16.72 7.18 -12.60
CA PHE A 158 -15.92 6.12 -11.96
C PHE A 158 -15.55 5.02 -12.93
N GLN A 159 -14.37 4.44 -12.70
CA GLN A 159 -13.92 3.22 -13.37
C GLN A 159 -13.22 2.30 -12.37
N PHE A 160 -13.34 0.99 -12.59
CA PHE A 160 -12.67 0.00 -11.77
C PHE A 160 -11.15 0.07 -11.95
N GLU A 161 -10.44 0.12 -10.83
CA GLU A 161 -8.98 0.10 -10.76
C GLU A 161 -8.35 -1.05 -11.57
N PRO A 162 -8.81 -2.32 -11.51
CA PRO A 162 -8.23 -3.39 -12.33
C PRO A 162 -8.46 -3.20 -13.83
N ILE A 163 -9.60 -2.62 -14.23
CA ILE A 163 -9.84 -2.29 -15.65
C ILE A 163 -8.92 -1.16 -16.08
N ALA A 164 -8.81 -0.10 -15.26
CA ALA A 164 -7.92 1.01 -15.53
C ALA A 164 -6.45 0.56 -15.64
N ALA A 165 -5.99 -0.33 -14.76
CA ALA A 165 -4.65 -0.92 -14.83
C ALA A 165 -4.41 -1.69 -16.14
N ALA A 166 -5.45 -2.28 -16.72
CA ALA A 166 -5.37 -3.05 -17.95
C ALA A 166 -5.57 -2.21 -19.22
N LEU A 167 -6.10 -0.98 -19.14
CA LEU A 167 -6.48 -0.19 -20.33
C LEU A 167 -5.31 0.07 -21.29
N ASP A 168 -4.12 0.35 -20.78
CA ASP A 168 -2.93 0.58 -21.62
C ASP A 168 -2.55 -0.69 -22.41
N TYR A 169 -2.64 -1.84 -21.75
CA TYR A 169 -2.42 -3.14 -22.38
C TYR A 169 -3.57 -3.51 -23.33
N GLU A 170 -4.81 -3.24 -22.97
CA GLU A 170 -6.02 -3.55 -23.75
C GLU A 170 -5.99 -2.89 -25.14
N GLN A 171 -5.33 -1.73 -25.30
CA GLN A 171 -5.12 -1.09 -26.61
C GLN A 171 -4.28 -1.92 -27.59
N GLN A 172 -3.47 -2.85 -27.08
CA GLN A 172 -2.58 -3.71 -27.88
C GLN A 172 -3.21 -5.08 -28.17
N VAL A 173 -4.34 -5.37 -27.55
CA VAL A 173 -5.03 -6.65 -27.67
C VAL A 173 -5.82 -6.69 -28.99
N ALA A 174 -5.65 -7.76 -29.77
CA ALA A 174 -6.27 -7.91 -31.09
C ALA A 174 -7.56 -8.77 -31.08
N GLY A 175 -7.87 -9.42 -29.95
CA GLY A 175 -9.01 -10.33 -29.80
C GLY A 175 -9.42 -10.50 -28.34
N GLU A 176 -10.33 -11.42 -28.04
CA GLU A 176 -10.70 -11.67 -26.64
C GLU A 176 -9.57 -12.40 -25.89
N GLU A 177 -9.14 -11.86 -24.76
CA GLU A 177 -8.16 -12.44 -23.85
C GLU A 177 -8.69 -12.46 -22.40
N LEU A 178 -8.30 -13.48 -21.64
CA LEU A 178 -8.53 -13.56 -20.20
C LEU A 178 -7.27 -13.11 -19.46
N ALA A 179 -7.41 -12.11 -18.59
CA ALA A 179 -6.31 -11.57 -17.81
C ALA A 179 -6.56 -11.72 -16.30
N LEU A 180 -5.50 -12.02 -15.55
CA LEU A 180 -5.48 -11.84 -14.09
C LEU A 180 -4.73 -10.55 -13.78
N VAL A 181 -5.41 -9.58 -13.16
CA VAL A 181 -4.79 -8.40 -12.58
C VAL A 181 -4.42 -8.71 -11.14
N ALA A 182 -3.15 -8.59 -10.79
CA ALA A 182 -2.64 -8.72 -9.44
C ALA A 182 -2.16 -7.35 -8.95
N ASP A 183 -2.98 -6.69 -8.11
CA ASP A 183 -2.63 -5.44 -7.43
C ASP A 183 -2.06 -5.75 -6.04
N ILE A 184 -0.75 -5.60 -5.88
CA ILE A 184 -0.07 -5.89 -4.61
C ILE A 184 0.42 -4.57 -4.02
N GLY A 185 -0.50 -3.90 -3.33
CA GLY A 185 -0.29 -2.61 -2.71
C GLY A 185 0.35 -2.66 -1.32
N GLY A 186 0.37 -1.49 -0.68
CA GLY A 186 0.85 -1.34 0.71
C GLY A 186 -0.19 -1.66 1.78
N GLY A 187 -1.46 -1.91 1.38
CA GLY A 187 -2.59 -2.14 2.28
C GLY A 187 -3.16 -3.56 2.20
N THR A 188 -3.46 -3.99 0.98
CA THR A 188 -4.06 -5.26 0.56
C THR A 188 -3.36 -5.78 -0.69
N SER A 189 -3.54 -7.06 -0.98
CA SER A 189 -3.27 -7.65 -2.29
C SER A 189 -4.57 -8.09 -2.91
N ASP A 190 -4.93 -7.54 -4.06
CA ASP A 190 -6.20 -7.74 -4.73
C ASP A 190 -5.99 -8.44 -6.08
N PHE A 191 -6.80 -9.45 -6.35
CA PHE A 191 -6.71 -10.29 -7.54
C PHE A 191 -8.03 -10.28 -8.27
N THR A 192 -8.02 -9.82 -9.52
CA THR A 192 -9.23 -9.73 -10.36
C THR A 192 -9.01 -10.46 -11.67
N VAL A 193 -9.92 -11.37 -12.00
CA VAL A 193 -9.97 -11.99 -13.33
C VAL A 193 -10.87 -11.12 -14.21
N ILE A 194 -10.31 -10.64 -15.31
CA ILE A 194 -11.00 -9.77 -16.25
C ILE A 194 -10.94 -10.32 -17.67
N ARG A 195 -11.92 -9.92 -18.47
CA ARG A 195 -11.97 -10.20 -19.90
C ARG A 195 -11.67 -8.93 -20.69
N LEU A 196 -10.66 -9.01 -21.55
CA LEU A 196 -10.19 -7.91 -22.40
C LEU A 196 -10.56 -8.18 -23.85
N SER A 197 -11.00 -7.15 -24.56
CA SER A 197 -11.19 -7.22 -26.03
C SER A 197 -11.39 -5.82 -26.60
N PRO A 198 -11.06 -5.57 -27.88
CA PRO A 198 -11.34 -4.30 -28.54
C PRO A 198 -12.81 -3.85 -28.44
N GLU A 199 -13.75 -4.78 -28.54
CA GLU A 199 -15.19 -4.48 -28.49
C GLU A 199 -15.62 -4.04 -27.08
N ARG A 200 -15.13 -4.73 -26.04
CA ARG A 200 -15.41 -4.41 -24.64
C ARG A 200 -14.74 -3.12 -24.19
N ALA A 201 -13.57 -2.80 -24.74
CA ALA A 201 -12.86 -1.55 -24.48
C ALA A 201 -13.76 -0.31 -24.69
N CYS A 202 -14.66 -0.39 -25.66
CA CYS A 202 -15.59 0.67 -26.02
C CYS A 202 -16.87 0.71 -25.15
N ALA A 203 -17.14 -0.32 -24.34
CA ALA A 203 -18.38 -0.39 -23.56
C ALA A 203 -18.44 0.70 -22.47
N ALA A 204 -19.64 1.22 -22.22
CA ALA A 204 -19.87 2.19 -21.15
C ALA A 204 -19.89 1.52 -19.78
N ASP A 205 -20.53 0.35 -19.67
CA ASP A 205 -20.50 -0.48 -18.46
C ASP A 205 -19.50 -1.62 -18.63
N ARG A 206 -18.39 -1.54 -17.90
CA ARG A 206 -17.33 -2.55 -17.88
C ARG A 206 -17.52 -3.60 -16.78
N ARG A 207 -18.59 -3.51 -15.96
CA ARG A 207 -18.89 -4.51 -14.91
C ARG A 207 -18.93 -5.95 -15.43
N PRO A 208 -19.52 -6.27 -16.60
CA PRO A 208 -19.56 -7.64 -17.11
C PRO A 208 -18.18 -8.22 -17.47
N ASP A 209 -17.15 -7.38 -17.55
CA ASP A 209 -15.79 -7.80 -17.84
C ASP A 209 -15.05 -8.27 -16.59
N LEU A 210 -15.55 -7.93 -15.39
CA LEU A 210 -15.05 -8.41 -14.10
C LEU A 210 -15.66 -9.78 -13.81
N LEU A 211 -14.90 -10.85 -14.04
CA LEU A 211 -15.40 -12.21 -13.86
C LEU A 211 -15.41 -12.64 -12.39
N SER A 212 -14.40 -12.21 -11.64
CA SER A 212 -14.29 -12.46 -10.19
C SER A 212 -13.23 -11.57 -9.57
N THR A 213 -13.36 -11.28 -8.28
CA THR A 213 -12.37 -10.54 -7.50
C THR A 213 -12.20 -11.17 -6.12
N ALA A 214 -10.99 -11.11 -5.57
CA ALA A 214 -10.76 -11.41 -4.15
C ALA A 214 -9.52 -10.69 -3.63
N GLY A 215 -9.56 -10.27 -2.37
CA GLY A 215 -8.45 -9.61 -1.68
C GLY A 215 -7.85 -10.47 -0.57
N VAL A 216 -6.61 -10.17 -0.19
CA VAL A 216 -5.95 -10.73 0.99
C VAL A 216 -5.12 -9.68 1.71
N HIS A 217 -5.13 -9.73 3.04
CA HIS A 217 -4.38 -8.81 3.91
C HIS A 217 -2.89 -9.14 3.99
N VAL A 218 -2.26 -9.42 2.86
CA VAL A 218 -0.81 -9.58 2.70
C VAL A 218 -0.28 -8.33 2.00
N ARG A 219 0.73 -7.67 2.57
CA ARG A 219 1.31 -6.43 2.02
C ARG A 219 2.75 -6.62 1.57
N GLY A 220 3.22 -5.78 0.66
CA GLY A 220 4.65 -5.76 0.30
C GLY A 220 5.59 -5.52 1.47
N THR A 221 5.21 -4.60 2.36
CA THR A 221 5.95 -4.31 3.59
C THR A 221 5.99 -5.48 4.56
N ASP A 222 5.04 -6.41 4.45
CA ASP A 222 5.04 -7.61 5.27
C ASP A 222 6.23 -8.50 4.90
N PHE A 223 6.61 -8.57 3.63
CA PHE A 223 7.79 -9.34 3.22
C PHE A 223 9.10 -8.77 3.78
N HIS A 224 9.19 -7.45 3.94
CA HIS A 224 10.37 -6.80 4.54
C HIS A 224 10.48 -7.01 6.05
N ARG A 225 9.35 -7.05 6.77
CA ARG A 225 9.35 -7.20 8.24
C ARG A 225 9.51 -8.65 8.69
N LEU A 226 9.08 -9.62 7.89
CA LEU A 226 8.97 -11.00 8.35
C LEU A 226 10.33 -11.67 8.56
N LEU A 227 11.32 -11.39 7.70
CA LEU A 227 12.67 -11.91 7.88
C LEU A 227 13.31 -11.45 9.21
N PRO A 228 13.39 -10.14 9.54
CA PRO A 228 13.94 -9.71 10.83
C PRO A 228 13.14 -10.23 12.02
N LEU A 229 11.82 -10.40 11.90
CA LEU A 229 10.99 -10.96 12.97
C LEU A 229 11.30 -12.44 13.25
N GLY A 230 11.63 -13.21 12.21
CA GLY A 230 11.97 -14.62 12.33
C GLY A 230 13.41 -14.89 12.77
N THR A 231 14.35 -13.99 12.46
CA THR A 231 15.79 -14.26 12.63
C THR A 231 16.49 -13.33 13.61
N VAL A 232 16.26 -12.01 13.54
CA VAL A 232 17.05 -11.02 14.29
C VAL A 232 16.38 -10.58 15.59
N THR A 233 15.07 -10.29 15.59
CA THR A 233 14.37 -9.86 16.81
C THR A 233 14.26 -10.94 17.90
N PRO A 234 14.34 -12.26 17.62
CA PRO A 234 14.48 -13.25 18.68
C PRO A 234 15.74 -13.03 19.55
N LEU A 235 16.83 -12.53 18.96
CA LEU A 235 18.05 -12.15 19.71
C LEU A 235 17.84 -10.94 20.65
N LEU A 236 16.70 -10.25 20.49
CA LEU A 236 16.25 -9.10 21.26
C LEU A 236 15.05 -9.44 22.19
N GLY A 237 14.59 -10.69 22.21
CA GLY A 237 13.52 -11.17 23.10
C GLY A 237 12.14 -11.32 22.45
N TYR A 238 12.04 -11.15 21.13
CA TYR A 238 10.79 -11.40 20.41
C TYR A 238 10.34 -12.87 20.55
N GLY A 239 9.04 -13.09 20.74
CA GLY A 239 8.46 -14.43 20.90
C GLY A 239 8.69 -15.06 22.28
N THR A 240 9.27 -14.34 23.23
CA THR A 240 9.44 -14.82 24.61
C THR A 240 8.29 -14.39 25.51
N GLU A 241 8.26 -14.92 26.74
CA GLU A 241 7.19 -14.75 27.71
C GLU A 241 7.66 -13.99 28.95
N THR A 242 6.69 -13.59 29.79
CA THR A 242 6.99 -13.09 31.14
C THR A 242 7.59 -14.19 32.02
N ALA A 243 8.32 -13.80 33.06
CA ALA A 243 8.99 -14.72 33.98
C ALA A 243 8.03 -15.69 34.68
N ASP A 244 6.76 -15.30 34.86
CA ASP A 244 5.71 -16.15 35.39
C ASP A 244 5.05 -17.08 34.35
N GLY A 245 5.45 -16.99 33.07
CA GLY A 245 4.96 -17.80 31.96
C GLY A 245 3.49 -17.57 31.59
N LYS A 246 2.84 -16.53 32.13
CA LYS A 246 1.39 -16.33 31.95
C LYS A 246 1.04 -15.60 30.66
N ARG A 247 1.96 -14.80 30.12
CA ARG A 247 1.70 -13.97 28.94
C ARG A 247 2.94 -13.83 28.07
N PRO A 248 2.74 -13.71 26.74
CA PRO A 248 3.81 -13.31 25.84
C PRO A 248 4.26 -11.87 26.16
N LEU A 249 5.52 -11.56 25.87
CA LEU A 249 5.99 -10.18 25.90
C LEU A 249 5.26 -9.34 24.84
N PRO A 250 5.10 -8.02 25.06
CA PRO A 250 4.50 -7.13 24.08
C PRO A 250 5.24 -7.18 22.74
N SER A 251 4.51 -7.47 21.67
CA SER A 251 5.09 -7.62 20.34
C SER A 251 5.31 -6.28 19.61
N ALA A 252 4.60 -5.23 20.02
CA ALA A 252 4.58 -3.93 19.33
C ALA A 252 5.98 -3.32 19.09
N PRO A 253 6.92 -3.28 20.06
CA PRO A 253 8.25 -2.69 19.83
C PRO A 253 9.05 -3.43 18.76
N TYR A 254 8.88 -4.75 18.65
CA TYR A 254 9.57 -5.56 17.65
C TYR A 254 9.00 -5.33 16.24
N TYR A 255 7.69 -5.12 16.13
CA TYR A 255 7.05 -4.72 14.87
C TYR A 255 7.43 -3.30 14.44
N ASP A 256 7.52 -2.36 15.39
CA ASP A 256 8.04 -1.00 15.15
C ASP A 256 9.48 -1.05 14.65
N PHE A 257 10.31 -1.92 15.25
CA PHE A 257 11.68 -2.14 14.81
C PHE A 257 11.76 -2.71 13.38
N ALA A 258 10.97 -3.75 13.08
CA ALA A 258 10.97 -4.41 11.77
C ALA A 258 10.37 -3.54 10.64
N THR A 259 9.89 -2.34 10.96
CA THR A 259 9.29 -1.40 10.01
C THR A 259 10.11 -0.11 9.99
N TRP A 260 10.96 0.08 8.96
CA TRP A 260 11.92 1.20 8.86
C TRP A 260 11.38 2.57 9.35
N HIS A 261 10.24 3.01 8.81
CA HIS A 261 9.63 4.31 9.14
C HIS A 261 9.01 4.39 10.55
N ARG A 262 8.83 3.27 11.25
CA ARG A 262 8.30 3.22 12.62
C ARG A 262 9.41 3.13 13.67
N ILE A 263 10.66 2.90 13.28
CA ILE A 263 11.79 2.78 14.21
C ILE A 263 11.91 4.01 15.11
N ASN A 264 11.67 5.22 14.58
CA ASN A 264 11.75 6.45 15.38
C ASN A 264 10.75 6.49 16.54
N ARG A 265 9.65 5.73 16.48
CA ARG A 265 8.72 5.60 17.60
C ARG A 265 9.38 4.95 18.81
N LEU A 266 10.36 4.07 18.62
CA LEU A 266 11.04 3.41 19.72
C LEU A 266 11.80 4.40 20.60
N TYR A 267 12.27 5.50 20.02
CA TYR A 267 13.14 6.46 20.71
C TYR A 267 12.42 7.44 21.62
N ASN A 268 11.09 7.36 21.72
CA ASN A 268 10.32 8.23 22.60
C ASN A 268 10.41 7.74 24.07
N GLN A 269 10.29 8.67 25.03
CA GLN A 269 10.44 8.33 26.47
C GLN A 269 9.38 7.36 26.98
N LYS A 270 8.15 7.42 26.46
CA LYS A 270 7.06 6.52 26.87
C LYS A 270 7.41 5.07 26.51
N THR A 271 7.84 4.84 25.27
CA THR A 271 8.22 3.52 24.76
C THR A 271 9.46 3.00 25.47
N LEU A 272 10.46 3.84 25.76
CA LEU A 272 11.59 3.45 26.61
C LEU A 272 11.14 3.01 28.01
N GLY A 273 10.21 3.73 28.64
CA GLY A 273 9.63 3.33 29.93
C GLY A 273 8.88 1.99 29.86
N GLU A 274 8.11 1.75 28.80
CA GLU A 274 7.43 0.48 28.54
C GLU A 274 8.43 -0.68 28.32
N LEU A 275 9.54 -0.43 27.63
CA LEU A 275 10.61 -1.41 27.44
C LEU A 275 11.32 -1.75 28.75
N HIS A 276 11.62 -0.76 29.59
CA HIS A 276 12.17 -1.02 30.93
C HIS A 276 11.20 -1.77 31.84
N SER A 277 9.89 -1.53 31.72
CA SER A 277 8.88 -2.33 32.41
C SER A 277 8.89 -3.78 31.92
N THR A 278 8.92 -3.96 30.59
CA THR A 278 8.98 -5.28 29.94
C THR A 278 10.23 -6.05 30.38
N LEU A 279 11.39 -5.39 30.48
CA LEU A 279 12.65 -5.97 30.93
C LEU A 279 12.55 -6.59 32.33
N ARG A 280 11.86 -5.93 33.27
CA ARG A 280 11.71 -6.42 34.66
C ARG A 280 10.83 -7.66 34.74
N GLU A 281 9.90 -7.81 33.81
CA GLU A 281 8.92 -8.89 33.79
C GLU A 281 9.35 -10.04 32.88
N ALA A 282 10.42 -9.87 32.09
CA ALA A 282 10.83 -10.82 31.07
C ALA A 282 11.43 -12.11 31.68
N ARG A 283 11.07 -13.25 31.10
CA ARG A 283 11.71 -14.54 31.41
C ARG A 283 13.19 -14.56 31.04
N PHE A 284 13.55 -13.86 29.97
CA PHE A 284 14.94 -13.73 29.47
C PHE A 284 15.35 -12.24 29.46
N PRO A 285 15.69 -11.66 30.62
CA PRO A 285 15.98 -10.23 30.73
C PRO A 285 17.15 -9.79 29.88
N ASP A 286 18.18 -10.63 29.69
CA ASP A 286 19.35 -10.29 28.86
C ASP A 286 18.99 -10.02 27.40
N LEU A 287 17.97 -10.69 26.86
CA LEU A 287 17.52 -10.47 25.49
C LEU A 287 16.82 -9.11 25.36
N VAL A 288 15.92 -8.81 26.30
CA VAL A 288 15.19 -7.52 26.33
C VAL A 288 16.13 -6.35 26.64
N ALA A 289 17.18 -6.58 27.44
CA ALA A 289 18.22 -5.58 27.73
C ALA A 289 18.95 -5.15 26.46
N ARG A 290 19.16 -6.06 25.49
CA ARG A 290 19.71 -5.71 24.18
C ARG A 290 18.77 -4.81 23.38
N LEU A 291 17.47 -5.08 23.42
CA LEU A 291 16.49 -4.19 22.78
C LEU A 291 16.53 -2.79 23.40
N VAL A 292 16.54 -2.72 24.73
CA VAL A 292 16.64 -1.45 25.48
C VAL A 292 17.90 -0.69 25.06
N ALA A 293 19.07 -1.32 25.10
CA ALA A 293 20.34 -0.68 24.73
C ALA A 293 20.33 -0.20 23.27
N LEU A 294 19.76 -0.98 22.35
CA LEU A 294 19.65 -0.60 20.93
C LEU A 294 18.79 0.66 20.75
N VAL A 295 17.72 0.78 21.52
CA VAL A 295 16.82 1.93 21.47
C VAL A 295 17.43 3.15 22.14
N GLU A 296 18.06 2.99 23.31
CA GLU A 296 18.77 4.07 24.03
C GLU A 296 19.92 4.65 23.20
N GLU A 297 20.68 3.79 22.51
CA GLU A 297 21.76 4.21 21.60
C GLU A 297 21.27 4.62 20.20
N ARG A 298 19.96 4.62 19.96
CA ARG A 298 19.32 4.97 18.68
C ARG A 298 19.85 4.20 17.47
N GLN A 299 20.23 2.93 17.66
CA GLN A 299 20.84 2.10 16.62
C GLN A 299 19.84 1.34 15.74
N GLY A 300 18.53 1.56 15.88
CA GLY A 300 17.50 0.81 15.15
C GLY A 300 17.64 0.85 13.63
N HIS A 301 17.93 2.01 13.05
CA HIS A 301 18.13 2.14 11.59
C HIS A 301 19.41 1.43 11.12
N ARG A 302 20.46 1.45 11.95
CA ARG A 302 21.72 0.76 11.66
C ARG A 302 21.51 -0.76 11.66
N LEU A 303 20.77 -1.28 12.64
CA LEU A 303 20.42 -2.70 12.69
C LEU A 303 19.53 -3.09 11.49
N ALA A 304 18.52 -2.29 11.16
CA ALA A 304 17.66 -2.54 10.00
C ALA A 304 18.44 -2.54 8.67
N GLY A 305 19.40 -1.62 8.50
CA GLY A 305 20.30 -1.62 7.33
C GLY A 305 21.14 -2.89 7.25
N ARG A 306 21.63 -3.38 8.38
CA ARG A 306 22.38 -4.64 8.45
C ARG A 306 21.52 -5.86 8.08
N VAL A 307 20.24 -5.85 8.43
CA VAL A 307 19.28 -6.90 8.01
C VAL A 307 19.08 -6.86 6.50
N GLU A 308 18.97 -5.66 5.93
CA GLU A 308 18.81 -5.50 4.48
C GLU A 308 20.05 -6.01 3.73
N GLU A 309 21.26 -5.71 4.21
CA GLU A 309 22.50 -6.28 3.67
C GLU A 309 22.52 -7.82 3.72
N ALA A 310 22.06 -8.42 4.83
CA ALA A 310 21.97 -9.87 4.93
C ALA A 310 20.97 -10.45 3.91
N LYS A 311 19.83 -9.78 3.70
CA LYS A 311 18.86 -10.17 2.67
C LYS A 311 19.41 -10.04 1.25
N ILE A 312 20.18 -9.00 0.97
CA ILE A 312 20.89 -8.84 -0.31
C ILE A 312 21.89 -9.97 -0.50
N ALA A 313 22.69 -10.30 0.53
CA ALA A 313 23.66 -11.40 0.47
C ALA A 313 23.00 -12.77 0.22
N LEU A 314 21.78 -12.98 0.70
CA LEU A 314 20.99 -14.19 0.40
C LEU A 314 20.61 -14.32 -1.09
N SER A 315 20.72 -13.25 -1.87
CA SER A 315 20.50 -13.29 -3.32
C SER A 315 21.70 -13.89 -4.07
N GLU A 316 22.89 -13.87 -3.45
CA GLU A 316 24.14 -14.39 -4.03
C GLU A 316 24.53 -15.76 -3.46
N ALA A 317 24.18 -16.03 -2.20
CA ALA A 317 24.52 -17.28 -1.50
C ALA A 317 23.34 -17.82 -0.68
N PRO A 318 23.21 -19.15 -0.51
CA PRO A 318 22.08 -19.75 0.21
C PRO A 318 22.06 -19.49 1.72
N ARG A 319 23.18 -19.01 2.28
CA ARG A 319 23.34 -18.68 3.69
C ARG A 319 24.28 -17.50 3.86
N THR A 320 24.01 -16.68 4.86
CA THR A 320 24.86 -15.58 5.30
C THR A 320 24.93 -15.53 6.82
N GLU A 321 26.03 -15.01 7.35
CA GLU A 321 26.19 -14.82 8.79
C GLU A 321 25.81 -13.38 9.14
N PHE A 322 24.68 -13.21 9.82
CA PHE A 322 24.29 -11.91 10.34
C PHE A 322 25.14 -11.58 11.56
N ARG A 323 25.77 -10.40 11.55
CA ARG A 323 26.53 -9.89 12.70
C ARG A 323 26.27 -8.41 12.88
N PHE A 324 25.99 -8.03 14.11
CA PHE A 324 25.79 -6.64 14.51
C PHE A 324 26.43 -6.36 15.88
N SER A 325 27.38 -5.43 15.91
CA SER A 325 28.08 -5.04 17.13
C SER A 325 27.39 -3.88 17.82
N MET A 326 26.96 -4.13 19.06
CA MET A 326 26.59 -3.13 20.05
C MET A 326 27.80 -2.89 20.97
N ARG A 327 27.73 -1.92 21.90
CA ARG A 327 28.86 -1.58 22.78
C ARG A 327 29.46 -2.80 23.49
N ASP A 328 28.64 -3.57 24.17
CA ASP A 328 29.09 -4.70 25.01
C ASP A 328 28.58 -6.06 24.53
N VAL A 329 27.86 -6.10 23.41
CA VAL A 329 27.18 -7.31 22.90
C VAL A 329 27.32 -7.40 21.38
N MET A 330 27.63 -8.60 20.87
CA MET A 330 27.52 -8.92 19.45
C MET A 330 26.27 -9.76 19.22
N LEU A 331 25.35 -9.26 18.41
CA LEU A 331 24.25 -10.05 17.87
C LEU A 331 24.79 -10.86 16.69
N ALA A 332 24.65 -12.18 16.74
CA ALA A 332 25.04 -13.05 15.65
C ALA A 332 24.02 -14.17 15.47
N THR A 333 23.64 -14.43 14.22
CA THR A 333 22.82 -15.58 13.84
C THR A 333 23.11 -15.94 12.38
N PRO A 334 23.17 -17.23 12.01
CA PRO A 334 23.06 -17.59 10.62
C PRO A 334 21.67 -17.18 10.11
N ILE A 335 21.61 -16.74 8.85
CA ILE A 335 20.37 -16.52 8.11
C ILE A 335 20.51 -17.29 6.80
N GLY A 336 19.59 -18.20 6.54
CA GLY A 336 19.49 -18.96 5.29
C GLY A 336 18.34 -18.53 4.40
N MET A 337 18.38 -18.97 3.14
CA MET A 337 17.20 -18.93 2.26
C MET A 337 16.02 -19.68 2.87
N GLU A 338 16.27 -20.75 3.64
CA GLU A 338 15.24 -21.50 4.37
C GLU A 338 14.47 -20.64 5.39
N ASP A 339 15.15 -19.70 6.06
CA ASP A 339 14.50 -18.76 6.99
C ASP A 339 13.63 -17.75 6.24
N LEU A 340 14.10 -17.29 5.09
CA LEU A 340 13.32 -16.42 4.21
C LEU A 340 12.10 -17.16 3.67
N ASP A 341 12.27 -18.38 3.17
CA ASP A 341 11.18 -19.22 2.66
C ASP A 341 10.15 -19.51 3.77
N ALA A 342 10.60 -19.86 4.98
CA ALA A 342 9.71 -20.08 6.12
C ALA A 342 8.95 -18.81 6.51
N ALA A 343 9.61 -17.66 6.53
CA ALA A 343 8.99 -16.37 6.85
C ALA A 343 7.94 -15.96 5.79
N LEU A 344 8.17 -16.30 4.52
CA LEU A 344 7.28 -15.96 3.41
C LEU A 344 6.19 -17.01 3.15
N ALA A 345 6.35 -18.25 3.65
CA ALA A 345 5.47 -19.38 3.35
C ALA A 345 3.99 -19.08 3.62
N GLY A 346 3.67 -18.56 4.80
CA GLY A 346 2.29 -18.23 5.18
C GLY A 346 1.65 -17.17 4.25
N PRO A 347 2.27 -15.98 4.12
CA PRO A 347 1.79 -14.95 3.18
C PRO A 347 1.66 -15.42 1.73
N LEU A 348 2.64 -16.17 1.21
CA LEU A 348 2.61 -16.70 -0.16
C LEU A 348 1.51 -17.76 -0.33
N ALA A 349 1.30 -18.63 0.66
CA ALA A 349 0.20 -19.59 0.64
C ALA A 349 -1.16 -18.89 0.66
N ALA A 350 -1.30 -17.81 1.42
CA ALA A 350 -2.52 -17.01 1.43
C ALA A 350 -2.79 -16.36 0.06
N ILE A 351 -1.76 -15.77 -0.58
CA ILE A 351 -1.86 -15.25 -1.96
C ILE A 351 -2.29 -16.35 -2.94
N ALA A 352 -1.63 -17.51 -2.88
CA ALA A 352 -1.95 -18.63 -3.78
C ALA A 352 -3.39 -19.14 -3.60
N ALA A 353 -3.84 -19.25 -2.35
CA ALA A 353 -5.20 -19.65 -2.02
C ALA A 353 -6.23 -18.64 -2.53
N THR A 354 -5.95 -17.34 -2.38
CA THR A 354 -6.82 -16.27 -2.90
C THR A 354 -6.91 -16.32 -4.42
N ILE A 355 -5.78 -16.45 -5.14
CA ILE A 355 -5.80 -16.59 -6.61
C ILE A 355 -6.59 -17.81 -7.05
N ALA A 356 -6.40 -18.96 -6.40
CA ALA A 356 -7.15 -20.18 -6.70
C ALA A 356 -8.66 -19.99 -6.47
N ALA A 357 -9.05 -19.31 -5.39
CA ALA A 357 -10.45 -18.98 -5.11
C ALA A 357 -11.03 -18.03 -6.16
N THR A 358 -10.28 -16.99 -6.56
CA THR A 358 -10.67 -16.06 -7.63
C THR A 358 -10.92 -16.80 -8.95
N LEU A 359 -9.96 -17.62 -9.39
CA LEU A 359 -10.09 -18.43 -10.61
C LEU A 359 -11.30 -19.38 -10.55
N SER A 360 -11.49 -20.05 -9.41
CA SER A 360 -12.64 -20.92 -9.20
C SER A 360 -13.97 -20.18 -9.24
N ALA A 361 -14.05 -18.97 -8.68
CA ALA A 361 -15.25 -18.15 -8.70
C ALA A 361 -15.59 -17.67 -10.13
N ALA A 362 -14.59 -17.41 -10.97
CA ALA A 362 -14.77 -17.13 -12.39
C ALA A 362 -15.09 -18.37 -13.25
N GLY A 363 -14.94 -19.59 -12.70
CA GLY A 363 -15.06 -20.84 -13.47
C GLY A 363 -13.94 -21.03 -14.48
N ILE A 364 -12.75 -20.48 -14.23
CA ILE A 364 -11.61 -20.47 -15.15
C ILE A 364 -10.45 -21.26 -14.55
N SER A 365 -9.83 -22.16 -15.32
CA SER A 365 -8.60 -22.83 -14.93
C SER A 365 -7.38 -21.95 -15.14
N ALA A 366 -6.34 -22.09 -14.32
CA ALA A 366 -5.08 -21.35 -14.44
C ALA A 366 -4.47 -21.31 -15.85
N GLY A 367 -4.47 -22.44 -16.58
CA GLY A 367 -3.95 -22.52 -17.97
C GLY A 367 -4.83 -21.86 -19.04
N ARG A 368 -5.91 -21.18 -18.65
CA ARG A 368 -6.77 -20.40 -19.56
C ARG A 368 -6.59 -18.89 -19.38
N ILE A 369 -5.71 -18.46 -18.48
CA ILE A 369 -5.33 -17.07 -18.33
C ILE A 369 -4.23 -16.79 -19.36
N ASP A 370 -4.54 -15.90 -20.31
CA ASP A 370 -3.63 -15.51 -21.37
C ASP A 370 -2.60 -14.49 -20.86
N THR A 371 -3.01 -13.62 -19.94
CA THR A 371 -2.19 -12.48 -19.48
C THR A 371 -2.22 -12.31 -17.96
N LEU A 372 -1.04 -12.07 -17.38
CA LEU A 372 -0.86 -11.69 -15.98
C LEU A 372 -0.41 -10.21 -15.94
N ILE A 373 -1.29 -9.34 -15.44
CA ILE A 373 -1.03 -7.90 -15.31
C ILE A 373 -0.62 -7.62 -13.86
N LEU A 374 0.61 -7.13 -13.68
CA LEU A 374 1.17 -6.84 -12.36
C LEU A 374 1.10 -5.35 -12.06
N THR A 375 0.34 -4.97 -11.02
CA THR A 375 0.22 -3.59 -10.53
C THR A 375 0.52 -3.50 -9.03
N GLY A 376 0.91 -2.32 -8.56
CA GLY A 376 1.32 -2.10 -7.18
C GLY A 376 2.82 -2.39 -6.95
N GLY A 377 3.47 -1.51 -6.18
CA GLY A 377 4.93 -1.54 -5.99
C GLY A 377 5.51 -2.83 -5.39
N SER A 378 4.68 -3.65 -4.75
CA SER A 378 5.10 -4.89 -4.08
C SER A 378 5.21 -6.08 -5.02
N THR A 379 4.69 -5.98 -6.25
CA THR A 379 4.89 -7.00 -7.30
C THR A 379 6.36 -7.21 -7.66
N ARG A 380 7.21 -6.22 -7.36
CA ARG A 380 8.68 -6.29 -7.52
C ARG A 380 9.37 -7.24 -6.54
N VAL A 381 8.65 -7.78 -5.55
CA VAL A 381 9.21 -8.77 -4.62
C VAL A 381 9.44 -10.09 -5.38
N PRO A 382 10.69 -10.58 -5.53
CA PRO A 382 10.97 -11.74 -6.38
C PRO A 382 10.19 -13.00 -6.01
N ALA A 383 9.99 -13.25 -4.72
CA ALA A 383 9.23 -14.41 -4.23
C ALA A 383 7.76 -14.39 -4.72
N VAL A 384 7.16 -13.21 -4.79
CA VAL A 384 5.79 -13.01 -5.29
C VAL A 384 5.76 -13.22 -6.80
N GLY A 385 6.66 -12.60 -7.56
CA GLY A 385 6.75 -12.80 -9.01
C GLY A 385 6.96 -14.29 -9.39
N ASN A 386 7.83 -14.98 -8.65
CA ASN A 386 8.07 -16.41 -8.84
C ASN A 386 6.86 -17.27 -8.46
N LEU A 387 6.09 -16.89 -7.45
CA LEU A 387 4.82 -17.56 -7.13
C LEU A 387 3.83 -17.40 -8.27
N LEU A 388 3.61 -16.17 -8.74
CA LEU A 388 2.61 -15.89 -9.79
C LEU A 388 2.94 -16.62 -11.11
N ARG A 389 4.21 -16.62 -11.54
CA ARG A 389 4.67 -17.37 -12.72
C ARG A 389 4.50 -18.89 -12.57
N ARG A 390 4.64 -19.42 -11.34
CA ARG A 390 4.40 -20.85 -11.09
C ARG A 390 2.91 -21.20 -11.13
N LEU A 391 2.05 -20.31 -10.64
CA LEU A 391 0.59 -20.51 -10.65
C LEU A 391 0.00 -20.34 -12.05
N LEU A 392 0.58 -19.47 -12.88
CA LEU A 392 0.11 -19.13 -14.23
C LEU A 392 1.25 -19.25 -15.26
N PRO A 393 1.74 -20.47 -15.54
CA PRO A 393 2.94 -20.67 -16.35
C PRO A 393 2.76 -20.30 -17.84
N GLU A 394 1.52 -20.33 -18.33
CA GLU A 394 1.20 -20.02 -19.73
C GLU A 394 0.88 -18.53 -19.96
N ALA A 395 0.65 -17.77 -18.89
CA ALA A 395 0.25 -16.37 -19.00
C ALA A 395 1.43 -15.47 -19.38
N ARG A 396 1.22 -14.59 -20.35
CA ARG A 396 2.14 -13.50 -20.68
C ARG A 396 2.18 -12.52 -19.51
N VAL A 397 3.36 -12.30 -18.94
CA VAL A 397 3.54 -11.31 -17.87
C VAL A 397 3.67 -9.92 -18.48
N VAL A 398 2.78 -9.03 -18.05
CA VAL A 398 2.80 -7.60 -18.41
C VAL A 398 3.08 -6.83 -17.13
N GLU A 399 4.28 -6.25 -17.06
CA GLU A 399 4.66 -5.33 -15.99
C GLU A 399 4.21 -3.93 -16.38
N THR A 400 3.17 -3.42 -15.72
CA THR A 400 2.76 -2.03 -15.87
C THR A 400 3.55 -1.16 -14.89
N ASP A 401 3.57 0.17 -15.09
CA ASP A 401 4.20 1.05 -14.10
C ASP A 401 3.45 0.92 -12.77
N ALA A 402 4.12 0.27 -11.80
CA ALA A 402 3.57 -0.23 -10.55
C ALA A 402 2.91 0.83 -9.65
N PHE A 403 3.10 2.11 -9.96
CA PHE A 403 2.48 3.22 -9.22
C PHE A 403 1.63 4.14 -10.09
N GLY A 404 1.59 3.91 -11.40
CA GLY A 404 1.09 4.87 -12.38
C GLY A 404 0.03 4.33 -13.34
N SER A 405 -0.02 3.01 -13.56
CA SER A 405 -0.87 2.42 -14.60
C SER A 405 -2.36 2.67 -14.40
N VAL A 406 -2.84 2.62 -13.15
CA VAL A 406 -4.23 2.94 -12.82
C VAL A 406 -4.52 4.41 -13.16
N GLY A 407 -3.70 5.36 -12.68
CA GLY A 407 -3.87 6.78 -12.97
C GLY A 407 -3.88 7.09 -14.47
N LEU A 408 -2.92 6.54 -15.22
CA LEU A 408 -2.83 6.69 -16.68
C LEU A 408 -4.06 6.11 -17.39
N GLY A 409 -4.50 4.91 -17.01
CA GLY A 409 -5.71 4.30 -17.55
C GLY A 409 -6.97 5.12 -17.28
N LEU A 410 -7.08 5.71 -16.09
CA LEU A 410 -8.20 6.59 -15.74
C LEU A 410 -8.20 7.87 -16.58
N ALA A 411 -7.04 8.43 -16.91
CA ALA A 411 -6.95 9.59 -17.80
C ALA A 411 -7.33 9.25 -19.24
N LEU A 412 -6.94 8.07 -19.74
CA LEU A 412 -7.39 7.56 -21.04
C LEU A 412 -8.91 7.37 -21.06
N GLU A 413 -9.48 6.80 -20.00
CA GLU A 413 -10.93 6.64 -19.87
C GLU A 413 -11.64 8.00 -19.80
N ALA A 414 -11.06 8.98 -19.11
CA ALA A 414 -11.60 10.34 -19.06
C ALA A 414 -11.61 11.00 -20.44
N ALA A 415 -10.53 10.85 -21.22
CA ALA A 415 -10.47 11.33 -22.60
C ALA A 415 -11.50 10.65 -23.50
N ARG A 416 -11.78 9.37 -23.29
CA ARG A 416 -12.80 8.62 -24.04
C ARG A 416 -14.23 9.05 -23.68
N ARG A 417 -14.51 9.34 -22.41
CA ARG A 417 -15.87 9.68 -21.94
C ARG A 417 -16.24 11.14 -22.17
N PHE A 418 -15.26 12.05 -22.10
CA PHE A 418 -15.50 13.49 -22.08
C PHE A 418 -14.95 14.23 -23.31
N GLY A 419 -14.07 13.59 -24.09
CA GLY A 419 -13.56 14.10 -25.38
C GLY A 419 -14.46 13.68 -26.53
#